data_AF-A0A372Q324-F1
#
_entry.id   AF-A0A372Q324-F1
#
_cell.length_a   1.000
_cell.length_b   1.000
_cell.length_c   1.000
_cell.angle_alpha   90.00
_cell.angle_beta   90.00
_cell.angle_gamma   90.00
#
_symmetry.space_group_name_H-M   'P 1'
#
loop_
_entity.id
_entity.type
_entity.pdbx_description
1 polymer ?
#
loop_
_entity_poly.entity_id
_entity_poly.type
_entity_poly.pdbx_seq_one_letter_code
_entity_poly.pdbx_strand_id
1 'polypeptide(L)'
;MYFSPGKKVERSQEIWHENIWKESPRFRCAPIKINGVSYNCSDFVVYRESSNRIGRILVIVEVDGELKVTIQRVLQFIELPGNLQSNDRRERSPREVWLFDQNMENALVEVELQTIIKRVMVTILYTEDTIHDNSSVVIREILYKHQGHWKIRNVAYSYRHPSEFTPLKEPETNLPIYKLYIDLYFADFGMFRNVYHLLGGVYIQIGNLPFDKRKQLKNHFVLGFVPFGGSFEEFIAPFVAEMKTLENGKIMDVQGTKSIVIASLEDITADLPQGNDLVGVLAKITKANLPHRKLYDVRQLTFGHSDSIYSK
;
A
#
# COMPACT_ATOMS: atom_id res chain seq x y z
N MET A 1 -15.84 10.46 11.36
CA MET A 1 -14.65 9.70 10.93
C MET A 1 -15.09 8.67 9.91
N TYR A 2 -14.27 8.39 8.91
CA TYR A 2 -14.54 7.43 7.84
C TYR A 2 -13.85 6.09 8.13
N PHE A 3 -14.59 4.99 8.03
CA PHE A 3 -14.10 3.63 8.35
C PHE A 3 -14.46 2.61 7.27
N SER A 4 -14.90 3.09 6.11
CA SER A 4 -15.43 2.26 5.03
C SER A 4 -14.35 2.00 3.96
N PRO A 5 -14.63 1.17 2.94
CA PRO A 5 -13.69 0.85 1.87
C PRO A 5 -13.14 2.09 1.17
N GLY A 6 -12.00 1.98 0.48
CA GLY A 6 -11.57 3.08 -0.38
C GLY A 6 -12.62 3.39 -1.45
N LYS A 7 -12.82 4.67 -1.77
CA LYS A 7 -13.77 5.09 -2.82
C LYS A 7 -13.05 5.45 -4.09
N LYS A 8 -13.65 5.12 -5.23
CA LYS A 8 -13.21 5.67 -6.51
C LYS A 8 -14.13 6.81 -6.91
N VAL A 9 -13.53 7.95 -7.20
CA VAL A 9 -14.22 9.17 -7.60
C VAL A 9 -13.43 9.84 -8.72
N GLU A 10 -14.09 10.67 -9.54
CA GLU A 10 -13.41 11.41 -10.62
C GLU A 10 -12.34 12.38 -10.09
N ARG A 11 -12.61 13.00 -8.93
CA ARG A 11 -11.71 13.97 -8.31
C ARG A 11 -11.45 13.60 -6.86
N SER A 12 -10.21 13.19 -6.58
CA SER A 12 -9.77 12.93 -5.21
C SER A 12 -9.79 14.22 -4.38
N GLN A 13 -10.31 14.10 -3.16
CA GLN A 13 -10.40 15.19 -2.18
C GLN A 13 -10.10 14.69 -0.75
N GLU A 14 -10.10 13.38 -0.55
CA GLU A 14 -10.00 12.73 0.74
C GLU A 14 -9.03 11.54 0.67
N ILE A 15 -8.44 11.15 1.81
CA ILE A 15 -7.46 10.05 1.86
C ILE A 15 -8.05 8.74 1.34
N TRP A 16 -9.31 8.44 1.65
CA TRP A 16 -9.97 7.23 1.17
C TRP A 16 -10.22 7.21 -0.35
N HIS A 17 -9.94 8.31 -1.06
CA HIS A 17 -9.91 8.34 -2.53
C HIS A 17 -8.54 7.94 -3.09
N GLU A 18 -7.50 7.88 -2.26
CA GLU A 18 -6.12 7.62 -2.66
C GLU A 18 -5.73 6.15 -2.52
N ASN A 19 -4.66 5.76 -3.22
CA ASN A 19 -4.17 4.38 -3.23
C ASN A 19 -3.64 3.94 -1.85
N ILE A 20 -3.08 4.85 -1.05
CA ILE A 20 -2.57 4.56 0.30
C ILE A 20 -3.68 3.93 1.16
N TRP A 21 -4.88 4.50 1.16
CA TRP A 21 -6.02 3.94 1.91
C TRP A 21 -6.55 2.63 1.31
N LYS A 22 -6.67 2.62 -0.01
CA LYS A 22 -7.23 1.52 -0.79
C LYS A 22 -6.42 0.23 -0.63
N GLU A 23 -5.10 0.35 -0.69
CA GLU A 23 -4.16 -0.77 -0.67
C GLU A 23 -3.67 -1.09 0.74
N SER A 24 -3.85 -0.19 1.71
CA SER A 24 -3.42 -0.36 3.10
C SER A 24 -3.91 -1.70 3.66
N PRO A 25 -3.03 -2.57 4.18
CA PRO A 25 -3.42 -3.85 4.74
C PRO A 25 -4.25 -3.69 6.03
N ARG A 26 -4.18 -2.53 6.69
CA ARG A 26 -4.96 -2.22 7.89
C ARG A 26 -6.28 -1.52 7.57
N PHE A 27 -6.26 -0.45 6.79
CA PHE A 27 -7.41 0.45 6.64
C PHE A 27 -8.31 0.16 5.45
N ARG A 28 -7.89 -0.74 4.56
CA ARG A 28 -8.76 -1.24 3.50
C ARG A 28 -9.97 -2.00 4.04
N CYS A 29 -10.92 -2.23 3.14
CA CYS A 29 -12.08 -3.09 3.39
C CYS A 29 -11.66 -4.49 3.88
N ALA A 30 -12.42 -5.03 4.84
CA ALA A 30 -12.38 -6.44 5.22
C ALA A 30 -12.53 -7.36 3.99
N PRO A 31 -12.11 -8.64 4.06
CA PRO A 31 -12.34 -9.61 3.00
C PRO A 31 -13.79 -9.56 2.50
N ILE A 32 -13.96 -9.56 1.19
CA ILE A 32 -15.29 -9.67 0.58
C ILE A 32 -15.71 -11.13 0.55
N LYS A 33 -17.01 -11.38 0.76
CA LYS A 33 -17.59 -12.72 0.63
C LYS A 33 -18.35 -12.82 -0.68
N ILE A 34 -17.97 -13.77 -1.52
CA ILE A 34 -18.66 -14.10 -2.77
C ILE A 34 -19.08 -15.56 -2.66
N ASN A 35 -20.39 -15.82 -2.69
CA ASN A 35 -20.96 -17.17 -2.52
C ASN A 35 -20.44 -17.90 -1.26
N GLY A 36 -20.29 -17.17 -0.15
CA GLY A 36 -19.79 -17.72 1.12
C GLY A 36 -18.26 -17.90 1.21
N VAL A 37 -17.53 -17.69 0.11
CA VAL A 37 -16.06 -17.75 0.08
C VAL A 37 -15.47 -16.36 0.30
N SER A 38 -14.53 -16.23 1.22
CA SER A 38 -13.81 -14.98 1.48
C SER A 38 -12.67 -14.76 0.49
N TYR A 39 -12.57 -13.55 -0.05
CA TYR A 39 -11.50 -13.09 -0.94
C TYR A 39 -10.81 -11.88 -0.34
N ASN A 40 -9.49 -11.86 -0.44
CA ASN A 40 -8.62 -10.78 0.02
C ASN A 40 -7.88 -10.12 -1.14
N CYS A 41 -7.33 -8.94 -0.89
CA CYS A 41 -6.32 -8.38 -1.80
C CYS A 41 -5.09 -9.28 -1.81
N SER A 42 -4.39 -9.29 -2.94
CA SER A 42 -3.38 -10.26 -3.35
C SER A 42 -3.91 -11.66 -3.72
N ASP A 43 -5.18 -12.00 -3.48
CA ASP A 43 -5.71 -13.28 -3.97
C ASP A 43 -5.73 -13.30 -5.50
N PHE A 44 -5.34 -14.45 -6.07
CA PHE A 44 -5.53 -14.71 -7.48
C PHE A 44 -6.88 -15.35 -7.73
N VAL A 45 -7.56 -14.87 -8.77
CA VAL A 45 -8.92 -15.27 -9.11
C VAL A 45 -9.06 -15.52 -10.60
N VAL A 46 -9.98 -16.42 -10.93
CA VAL A 46 -10.55 -16.49 -12.27
C VAL A 46 -11.78 -15.59 -12.29
N TYR A 47 -11.84 -14.67 -13.25
CA TYR A 47 -12.96 -13.76 -13.43
C TYR A 47 -13.43 -13.78 -14.88
N ARG A 48 -14.69 -13.40 -15.10
CA ARG A 48 -15.35 -13.41 -16.41
C ARG A 48 -15.21 -12.05 -17.11
N GLU A 49 -14.65 -12.06 -18.31
CA GLU A 49 -14.80 -11.01 -19.31
C GLU A 49 -15.40 -11.61 -20.59
N SER A 50 -14.86 -11.28 -21.78
CA SER A 50 -15.15 -11.99 -23.03
C SER A 50 -14.75 -13.47 -22.97
N SER A 51 -13.73 -13.78 -22.17
CA SER A 51 -13.32 -15.12 -21.80
C SER A 51 -12.96 -15.17 -20.30
N ASN A 52 -12.81 -16.37 -19.77
CA ASN A 52 -12.31 -16.54 -18.40
C ASN A 52 -10.83 -16.14 -18.36
N ARG A 53 -10.50 -15.21 -17.46
CA ARG A 53 -9.14 -14.69 -17.28
C ARG A 53 -8.65 -14.94 -15.86
N ILE A 54 -7.35 -15.04 -15.70
CA ILE A 54 -6.70 -15.03 -14.39
C ILE A 54 -6.32 -13.58 -14.09
N GLY A 55 -6.47 -13.20 -12.84
CA GLY A 55 -6.04 -11.90 -12.38
C GLY A 55 -5.79 -11.91 -10.89
N ARG A 56 -5.14 -10.85 -10.44
CA ARG A 56 -4.79 -10.62 -9.05
C ARG A 56 -5.63 -9.49 -8.49
N ILE A 57 -6.34 -9.72 -7.40
CA ILE A 57 -7.09 -8.68 -6.70
C ILE A 57 -6.07 -7.69 -6.12
N LEU A 58 -6.08 -6.43 -6.58
CA LEU A 58 -5.29 -5.38 -5.96
C LEU A 58 -6.09 -4.69 -4.86
N VAL A 59 -7.30 -4.24 -5.20
CA VAL A 59 -8.09 -3.39 -4.30
C VAL A 59 -9.57 -3.74 -4.38
N ILE A 60 -10.23 -3.69 -3.23
CA ILE A 60 -11.69 -3.67 -3.12
C ILE A 60 -12.12 -2.22 -2.86
N VAL A 61 -12.92 -1.65 -3.75
CA VAL A 61 -13.35 -0.24 -3.67
C VAL A 61 -14.87 -0.11 -3.77
N GLU A 62 -15.39 0.98 -3.22
CA GLU A 62 -16.76 1.43 -3.49
C GLU A 62 -16.75 2.39 -4.69
N VAL A 63 -17.62 2.13 -5.66
CA VAL A 63 -17.86 2.95 -6.85
C VAL A 63 -19.36 3.13 -6.98
N ASP A 64 -19.83 4.38 -6.91
CA ASP A 64 -21.26 4.75 -6.99
C ASP A 64 -22.17 3.98 -6.01
N GLY A 65 -21.65 3.66 -4.82
CA GLY A 65 -22.37 2.92 -3.77
C GLY A 65 -22.33 1.40 -3.91
N GLU A 66 -21.70 0.87 -4.97
CA GLU A 66 -21.52 -0.55 -5.19
C GLU A 66 -20.07 -0.98 -4.94
N LEU A 67 -19.87 -2.17 -4.38
CA LEU A 67 -18.54 -2.73 -4.17
C LEU A 67 -18.04 -3.36 -5.46
N LYS A 68 -16.83 -2.96 -5.85
CA LYS A 68 -16.12 -3.48 -7.02
C LYS A 68 -14.72 -3.92 -6.64
N VAL A 69 -14.12 -4.71 -7.52
CA VAL A 69 -12.74 -5.17 -7.39
C VAL A 69 -11.90 -4.64 -8.53
N THR A 70 -10.77 -4.03 -8.21
CA THR A 70 -9.71 -3.75 -9.19
C THR A 70 -8.78 -4.96 -9.26
N ILE A 71 -8.67 -5.54 -10.45
CA ILE A 71 -7.87 -6.70 -10.76
C ILE A 71 -6.69 -6.30 -11.64
N GLN A 72 -5.49 -6.68 -11.25
CA GLN A 72 -4.34 -6.71 -12.15
C GLN A 72 -4.40 -7.95 -13.04
N ARG A 73 -4.31 -7.74 -14.34
CA ARG A 73 -4.34 -8.82 -15.32
C ARG A 73 -3.12 -9.72 -15.22
N VAL A 74 -3.37 -11.01 -15.42
CA VAL A 74 -2.36 -12.04 -15.59
C VAL A 74 -2.56 -12.64 -16.98
N LEU A 75 -1.48 -12.72 -17.74
CA LEU A 75 -1.47 -13.11 -19.14
C LEU A 75 -1.07 -14.58 -19.29
N GLN A 76 -1.71 -15.24 -20.22
CA GLN A 76 -1.29 -16.54 -20.74
C GLN A 76 -0.23 -16.35 -21.83
N PHE A 77 0.50 -17.43 -22.14
CA PHE A 77 1.55 -17.40 -23.16
C PHE A 77 1.09 -16.85 -24.51
N ILE A 78 -0.11 -17.23 -24.95
CA ILE A 78 -0.67 -16.80 -26.24
C ILE A 78 -0.99 -15.29 -26.28
N GLU A 79 -1.14 -14.66 -25.12
CA GLU A 79 -1.41 -13.23 -24.97
C GLU A 79 -0.13 -12.39 -24.96
N LEU A 80 1.05 -13.03 -24.87
CA LEU A 80 2.32 -12.32 -25.00
C LEU A 80 2.55 -11.85 -26.45
N PRO A 81 3.21 -10.69 -26.64
CA PRO A 81 3.68 -10.28 -27.96
C PRO A 81 4.51 -11.37 -28.65
N GLY A 82 4.31 -11.58 -29.95
CA GLY A 82 4.93 -12.70 -30.68
C GLY A 82 6.45 -12.76 -30.58
N ASN A 83 7.13 -11.61 -30.51
CA ASN A 83 8.58 -11.53 -30.32
C ASN A 83 9.06 -11.98 -28.92
N LEU A 84 8.14 -12.14 -27.96
CA LEU A 84 8.42 -12.59 -26.60
C LEU A 84 7.98 -14.04 -26.35
N GLN A 85 7.30 -14.67 -27.32
CA GLN A 85 6.85 -16.08 -27.28
C GLN A 85 7.99 -17.07 -27.61
N SER A 86 9.06 -17.08 -26.81
CA SER A 86 10.18 -18.00 -27.00
C SER A 86 9.81 -19.46 -26.74
N ASN A 87 10.63 -20.40 -27.26
CA ASN A 87 10.47 -21.83 -27.00
C ASN A 87 10.52 -22.15 -25.50
N ASP A 88 11.47 -21.56 -24.76
CA ASP A 88 11.58 -21.73 -23.32
C ASP A 88 10.31 -21.30 -22.56
N ARG A 89 9.63 -20.24 -23.01
CA ARG A 89 8.35 -19.81 -22.41
C ARG A 89 7.20 -20.74 -22.80
N ARG A 90 7.23 -21.27 -24.03
CA ARG A 90 6.24 -22.24 -24.51
C ARG A 90 6.31 -23.54 -23.72
N GLU A 91 7.51 -24.03 -23.42
CA GLU A 91 7.72 -25.23 -22.60
C GLU A 91 7.19 -25.03 -21.17
N ARG A 92 7.33 -23.82 -20.62
CA ARG A 92 6.85 -23.47 -19.27
C ARG A 92 5.37 -23.09 -19.20
N SER A 93 4.75 -22.69 -20.32
CA SER A 93 3.39 -22.13 -20.35
C SER A 93 2.27 -23.02 -19.77
N PRO A 94 2.36 -24.36 -19.73
CA PRO A 94 1.33 -25.16 -19.07
C PRO A 94 1.20 -24.88 -17.56
N ARG A 95 2.24 -24.31 -16.93
CA ARG A 95 2.28 -24.02 -15.49
C ARG A 95 2.73 -22.60 -15.16
N GLU A 96 2.95 -21.77 -16.16
CA GLU A 96 3.45 -20.41 -15.98
C GLU A 96 2.54 -19.41 -16.67
N VAL A 97 2.32 -18.31 -15.97
CA VAL A 97 1.59 -17.15 -16.42
C VAL A 97 2.40 -15.89 -16.14
N TRP A 98 2.08 -14.79 -16.82
CA TRP A 98 2.86 -13.56 -16.78
C TRP A 98 2.08 -12.44 -16.14
N LEU A 99 2.66 -11.74 -15.17
CA LEU A 99 2.03 -10.56 -14.60
C LEU A 99 2.01 -9.45 -15.66
N PHE A 100 0.89 -8.75 -15.84
CA PHE A 100 0.91 -7.54 -16.65
C PHE A 100 1.23 -6.35 -15.74
N ASP A 101 2.30 -5.62 -16.03
CA ASP A 101 2.75 -4.52 -15.17
C ASP A 101 1.62 -3.50 -14.94
N GLN A 102 1.29 -3.22 -13.68
CA GLN A 102 0.14 -2.40 -13.31
C GLN A 102 0.21 -0.96 -13.85
N ASN A 103 1.40 -0.48 -14.23
CA ASN A 103 1.58 0.84 -14.83
C ASN A 103 1.21 0.86 -16.32
N MET A 104 0.92 -0.29 -16.92
CA MET A 104 0.54 -0.38 -18.32
C MET A 104 -0.93 -0.07 -18.51
N GLU A 105 -1.24 0.50 -19.68
CA GLU A 105 -2.61 0.69 -20.11
C GLU A 105 -3.34 -0.67 -20.16
N ASN A 106 -4.57 -0.70 -19.64
CA ASN A 106 -5.42 -1.89 -19.54
C ASN A 106 -4.88 -3.03 -18.66
N ALA A 107 -3.77 -2.86 -17.95
CA ALA A 107 -3.28 -3.86 -17.00
C ALA A 107 -4.18 -4.00 -15.77
N LEU A 108 -4.90 -2.95 -15.41
CA LEU A 108 -5.88 -2.96 -14.34
C LEU A 108 -7.28 -2.94 -14.94
N VAL A 109 -8.15 -3.80 -14.44
CA VAL A 109 -9.57 -3.83 -14.79
C VAL A 109 -10.42 -3.77 -13.53
N GLU A 110 -11.46 -2.97 -13.58
CA GLU A 110 -12.47 -2.93 -12.53
C GLU A 110 -13.61 -3.87 -12.90
N VAL A 111 -13.99 -4.74 -11.96
CA VAL A 111 -15.02 -5.74 -12.20
C VAL A 111 -15.99 -5.83 -11.04
N GLU A 112 -17.22 -6.21 -11.35
CA GLU A 112 -18.24 -6.49 -10.35
C GLU A 112 -17.96 -7.80 -9.61
N LEU A 113 -18.40 -7.92 -8.36
CA LEU A 113 -18.12 -9.10 -7.52
C LEU A 113 -18.63 -10.40 -8.14
N GLN A 114 -19.79 -10.37 -8.81
CA GLN A 114 -20.40 -11.52 -9.48
C GLN A 114 -19.61 -12.05 -10.68
N THR A 115 -18.64 -11.28 -11.19
CA THR A 115 -17.76 -11.74 -12.27
C THR A 115 -16.66 -12.68 -11.76
N ILE A 116 -16.36 -12.64 -10.47
CA ILE A 116 -15.38 -13.52 -9.83
C ILE A 116 -15.96 -14.93 -9.76
N ILE A 117 -15.29 -15.87 -10.43
CA ILE A 117 -15.75 -17.26 -10.54
C ILE A 117 -15.21 -18.09 -9.38
N LYS A 118 -13.89 -18.05 -9.18
CA LYS A 118 -13.21 -18.82 -8.13
C LYS A 118 -11.83 -18.26 -7.82
N ARG A 119 -11.34 -18.53 -6.61
CA ARG A 119 -9.94 -18.36 -6.25
C ARG A 119 -9.07 -19.42 -6.95
N VAL A 120 -7.88 -19.03 -7.36
CA VAL A 120 -6.85 -19.93 -7.91
C VAL A 120 -5.54 -19.75 -7.17
N MET A 121 -4.79 -20.85 -7.00
CA MET A 121 -3.48 -20.80 -6.38
C MET A 121 -2.45 -20.45 -7.45
N VAL A 122 -1.89 -19.24 -7.34
CA VAL A 122 -0.79 -18.78 -8.18
C VAL A 122 0.31 -18.26 -7.27
N THR A 123 1.53 -18.73 -7.48
CA THR A 123 2.69 -18.37 -6.66
C THR A 123 3.58 -17.39 -7.45
N ILE A 124 3.85 -16.23 -6.87
CA ILE A 124 4.84 -15.29 -7.41
C ILE A 124 6.22 -15.68 -6.88
N LEU A 125 7.16 -15.94 -7.78
CA LEU A 125 8.53 -16.35 -7.45
C LEU A 125 9.45 -15.12 -7.41
N TYR A 126 9.37 -14.35 -6.32
CA TYR A 126 10.20 -13.15 -6.11
C TYR A 126 11.69 -13.46 -5.99
N THR A 127 12.02 -14.62 -5.44
CA THR A 127 13.36 -15.17 -5.32
C THR A 127 13.45 -16.46 -6.15
N GLU A 128 14.67 -16.96 -6.39
CA GLU A 128 14.91 -18.23 -7.08
C GLU A 128 14.56 -19.43 -6.18
N ASP A 129 13.37 -19.43 -5.60
CA ASP A 129 12.91 -20.51 -4.73
C ASP A 129 12.52 -21.74 -5.57
N THR A 130 12.86 -22.92 -5.04
CA THR A 130 12.48 -24.20 -5.65
C THR A 130 10.97 -24.39 -5.50
N ILE A 131 10.27 -24.65 -6.61
CA ILE A 131 8.85 -24.98 -6.58
C ILE A 131 8.71 -26.35 -5.88
N HIS A 132 8.12 -26.37 -4.69
CA HIS A 132 7.87 -27.62 -3.95
C HIS A 132 6.64 -28.38 -4.46
N ASP A 133 5.72 -27.70 -5.15
CA ASP A 133 4.49 -28.28 -5.68
C ASP A 133 4.42 -28.16 -7.21
N ASN A 134 4.63 -29.28 -7.89
CA ASN A 134 4.56 -29.40 -9.34
C ASN A 134 3.17 -29.10 -9.92
N SER A 135 2.12 -28.99 -9.12
CA SER A 135 0.76 -28.66 -9.58
C SER A 135 0.43 -27.15 -9.53
N SER A 136 1.32 -26.34 -8.96
CA SER A 136 1.09 -24.89 -8.80
C SER A 136 1.35 -24.11 -10.09
N VAL A 137 0.47 -23.12 -10.38
CA VAL A 137 0.72 -22.12 -11.42
C VAL A 137 1.66 -21.06 -10.85
N VAL A 138 2.66 -20.64 -11.61
CA VAL A 138 3.68 -19.69 -11.14
C VAL A 138 3.79 -18.44 -12.01
N ILE A 139 4.33 -17.38 -11.41
CA ILE A 139 4.72 -16.14 -12.09
C ILE A 139 6.20 -15.87 -11.79
N ARG A 140 7.02 -15.80 -12.83
CA ARG A 140 8.45 -15.43 -12.75
C ARG A 140 8.76 -14.12 -13.46
N GLU A 141 7.86 -13.69 -14.33
CA GLU A 141 8.12 -12.65 -15.32
C GLU A 141 6.93 -11.67 -15.39
N ILE A 142 7.26 -10.42 -15.68
CA ILE A 142 6.30 -9.32 -15.87
C ILE A 142 6.44 -8.79 -17.29
N LEU A 143 5.32 -8.61 -17.97
CA LEU A 143 5.25 -7.88 -19.23
C LEU A 143 5.10 -6.38 -18.99
N TYR A 144 5.96 -5.58 -19.62
CA TYR A 144 5.91 -4.12 -19.57
C TYR A 144 6.36 -3.49 -20.89
N LYS A 145 6.16 -2.18 -21.04
CA LYS A 145 6.54 -1.41 -22.21
C LYS A 145 7.62 -0.40 -21.85
N HIS A 146 8.70 -0.38 -22.62
CA HIS A 146 9.80 0.56 -22.47
C HIS A 146 10.11 1.21 -23.81
N GLN A 147 10.04 2.54 -23.87
CA GLN A 147 10.29 3.32 -25.10
C GLN A 147 9.50 2.77 -26.29
N GLY A 148 8.21 2.49 -26.10
CA GLY A 148 7.34 1.97 -27.16
C GLY A 148 7.42 0.45 -27.40
N HIS A 149 8.41 -0.25 -26.84
CA HIS A 149 8.65 -1.67 -27.11
C HIS A 149 8.25 -2.56 -25.94
N TRP A 150 7.57 -3.67 -26.24
CA TRP A 150 7.25 -4.69 -25.25
C TRP A 150 8.51 -5.43 -24.80
N LYS A 151 8.66 -5.57 -23.48
CA LYS A 151 9.78 -6.24 -22.83
C LYS A 151 9.28 -7.10 -21.67
N ILE A 152 10.10 -8.07 -21.28
CA ILE A 152 9.92 -8.90 -20.10
C ILE A 152 11.02 -8.55 -19.09
N ARG A 153 10.68 -8.58 -17.80
CA ARG A 153 11.65 -8.52 -16.70
C ARG A 153 11.27 -9.52 -15.61
N ASN A 154 12.25 -9.83 -14.75
CA ASN A 154 12.05 -10.70 -13.59
C ASN A 154 10.99 -10.10 -12.65
N VAL A 155 10.16 -10.96 -12.05
CA VAL A 155 9.08 -10.56 -11.14
C VAL A 155 9.57 -9.92 -9.84
N ALA A 156 10.85 -10.09 -9.47
CA ALA A 156 11.49 -9.38 -8.38
C ALA A 156 11.34 -7.84 -8.49
N TYR A 157 11.20 -7.33 -9.73
CA TYR A 157 10.99 -5.91 -10.03
C TYR A 157 9.50 -5.52 -10.16
N SER A 158 8.56 -6.40 -9.79
CA SER A 158 7.15 -6.01 -9.77
C SER A 158 6.87 -5.11 -8.59
N TYR A 159 5.76 -4.41 -8.71
CA TYR A 159 5.05 -3.93 -7.54
C TYR A 159 4.76 -5.09 -6.58
N ARG A 160 5.22 -4.98 -5.33
CA ARG A 160 4.81 -5.85 -4.23
C ARG A 160 3.66 -5.17 -3.52
N HIS A 161 2.50 -5.81 -3.54
CA HIS A 161 1.31 -5.29 -2.88
C HIS A 161 1.51 -5.38 -1.36
N PRO A 162 1.13 -4.35 -0.58
CA PRO A 162 1.35 -4.32 0.88
C PRO A 162 0.88 -5.56 1.65
N SER A 163 -0.21 -6.20 1.22
CA SER A 163 -0.68 -7.43 1.88
C SER A 163 0.17 -8.68 1.67
N GLU A 164 1.18 -8.65 0.80
CA GLU A 164 2.07 -9.80 0.62
C GLU A 164 3.10 -9.95 1.73
N PHE A 165 3.51 -8.84 2.34
CA PHE A 165 4.57 -8.82 3.34
C PHE A 165 4.11 -8.31 4.71
N THR A 166 2.91 -7.74 4.79
CA THR A 166 2.26 -7.41 6.07
C THR A 166 0.91 -8.13 6.17
N PRO A 167 0.90 -9.47 6.33
CA PRO A 167 -0.35 -10.19 6.59
C PRO A 167 -0.83 -9.87 7.99
N LEU A 168 -2.00 -9.25 8.08
CA LEU A 168 -2.57 -8.80 9.35
C LEU A 168 -3.84 -9.58 9.62
N LYS A 169 -3.84 -10.31 10.73
CA LYS A 169 -5.01 -11.09 11.14
C LYS A 169 -6.05 -10.14 11.73
N GLU A 170 -7.24 -10.13 11.13
CA GLU A 170 -8.39 -9.46 11.74
C GLU A 170 -8.76 -10.19 13.04
N PRO A 171 -9.09 -9.45 14.13
CA PRO A 171 -9.50 -10.07 15.37
C PRO A 171 -10.85 -10.77 15.17
N GLU A 172 -10.93 -12.04 15.57
CA GLU A 172 -12.19 -12.78 15.63
C GLU A 172 -12.99 -12.29 16.85
N THR A 173 -14.00 -11.45 16.61
CA THR A 173 -14.77 -10.81 17.67
C THR A 173 -16.20 -10.49 17.25
N ASN A 174 -17.09 -10.38 18.24
CA ASN A 174 -18.43 -9.83 18.09
C ASN A 174 -18.49 -8.33 18.45
N LEU A 175 -17.37 -7.74 18.90
CA LEU A 175 -17.30 -6.33 19.24
C LEU A 175 -17.17 -5.48 17.97
N PRO A 176 -17.70 -4.23 17.97
CA PRO A 176 -17.40 -3.27 16.91
C PRO A 176 -15.89 -3.05 16.78
N ILE A 177 -15.41 -2.97 15.54
CA ILE A 177 -14.00 -2.71 15.24
C ILE A 177 -13.88 -1.32 14.63
N TYR A 178 -13.06 -0.47 15.23
CA TYR A 178 -12.67 0.83 14.69
C TYR A 178 -11.21 0.80 14.27
N LYS A 179 -10.95 1.18 13.02
CA LYS A 179 -9.59 1.24 12.47
C LYS A 179 -9.16 2.69 12.26
N LEU A 180 -8.18 3.16 13.02
CA LEU A 180 -7.67 4.53 12.99
C LEU A 180 -6.36 4.64 12.22
N TYR A 181 -6.41 5.38 11.12
CA TYR A 181 -5.25 5.82 10.37
C TYR A 181 -4.58 6.95 11.15
N ILE A 182 -3.31 6.76 11.50
CA ILE A 182 -2.50 7.80 12.14
C ILE A 182 -1.52 8.35 11.10
N ASP A 183 -1.58 9.67 10.94
CA ASP A 183 -0.68 10.46 10.11
C ASP A 183 0.28 11.22 11.03
N LEU A 184 1.58 11.12 10.80
CA LEU A 184 2.61 11.76 11.62
C LEU A 184 3.29 12.88 10.84
N TYR A 185 3.46 14.03 11.48
CA TYR A 185 4.16 15.18 10.93
C TYR A 185 5.42 15.47 11.73
N PHE A 186 6.56 15.60 11.05
CA PHE A 186 7.81 16.05 11.64
C PHE A 186 8.31 17.34 10.98
N ALA A 187 8.51 18.39 11.77
CA ALA A 187 8.97 19.68 11.27
C ALA A 187 9.93 20.34 12.26
N ASP A 188 11.07 20.82 11.77
CA ASP A 188 11.95 21.66 12.58
C ASP A 188 11.50 23.11 12.53
N PHE A 189 11.45 23.76 13.69
CA PHE A 189 11.18 25.19 13.77
C PHE A 189 12.20 25.90 14.64
N GLY A 190 12.57 27.11 14.23
CA GLY A 190 13.39 28.01 15.04
C GLY A 190 12.54 28.56 16.17
N MET A 191 12.74 28.06 17.39
CA MET A 191 11.99 28.53 18.57
C MET A 191 12.14 30.04 18.82
N PHE A 192 13.24 30.66 18.35
CA PHE A 192 13.49 32.09 18.48
C PHE A 192 14.24 32.62 17.25
N ARG A 193 13.85 33.80 16.75
CA ARG A 193 14.51 34.49 15.61
C ARG A 193 16.03 34.66 15.76
N ASN A 194 16.55 34.56 16.99
CA ASN A 194 17.93 34.87 17.35
C ASN A 194 18.67 33.74 18.09
N VAL A 195 18.11 32.53 18.21
CA VAL A 195 18.79 31.38 18.86
C VAL A 195 19.05 30.30 17.80
N TYR A 196 20.31 29.89 17.68
CA TYR A 196 20.86 29.04 16.60
C TYR A 196 20.42 27.56 16.62
N HIS A 197 19.44 27.20 17.43
CA HIS A 197 19.09 25.80 17.69
C HIS A 197 17.69 25.49 17.16
N LEU A 198 17.63 24.64 16.14
CA LEU A 198 16.38 24.07 15.63
C LEU A 198 15.79 23.13 16.68
N LEU A 199 14.47 23.19 16.84
CA LEU A 199 13.70 22.25 17.66
C LEU A 199 12.77 21.47 16.73
N GLY A 200 12.82 20.14 16.81
CA GLY A 200 11.93 19.28 16.04
C GLY A 200 10.57 19.13 16.71
N GLY A 201 9.48 19.46 16.02
CA GLY A 201 8.12 19.19 16.46
C GLY A 201 7.58 17.93 15.82
N VAL A 202 7.04 17.03 16.65
CA VAL A 202 6.33 15.84 16.19
C VAL A 202 4.85 15.97 16.52
N TYR A 203 4.02 15.87 15.50
CA TYR A 203 2.57 15.98 15.59
C TYR A 203 1.91 14.75 15.00
N ILE A 204 0.73 14.40 15.48
CA ILE A 204 -0.09 13.35 14.90
C ILE A 204 -1.48 13.87 14.57
N GLN A 205 -2.08 13.26 13.56
CA GLN A 205 -3.45 13.52 13.13
C GLN A 205 -4.17 12.20 12.82
N ILE A 206 -5.48 12.17 13.08
CA ILE A 206 -6.34 11.06 12.69
C ILE A 206 -6.75 11.23 11.22
N GLY A 207 -6.26 10.35 10.34
CA GLY A 207 -6.54 10.38 8.90
C GLY A 207 -7.98 10.07 8.52
N ASN A 208 -8.73 9.37 9.39
CA ASN A 208 -10.16 9.10 9.20
C ASN A 208 -11.04 10.36 9.28
N LEU A 209 -10.49 11.51 9.70
CA LEU A 209 -11.23 12.76 9.71
C LEU A 209 -11.40 13.30 8.27
N PRO A 210 -12.56 13.87 7.91
CA PRO A 210 -12.72 14.59 6.66
C PRO A 210 -11.72 15.74 6.54
N PHE A 211 -11.38 16.12 5.32
CA PHE A 211 -10.35 17.08 5.01
C PHE A 211 -10.59 18.45 5.65
N ASP A 212 -11.85 18.91 5.72
CA ASP A 212 -12.20 20.16 6.39
C ASP A 212 -11.91 20.12 7.90
N LYS A 213 -12.04 18.94 8.53
CA LYS A 213 -11.68 18.73 9.93
C LYS A 213 -10.18 18.57 10.09
N ARG A 214 -9.51 17.84 9.21
CA ARG A 214 -8.06 17.69 9.25
C ARG A 214 -7.32 19.02 9.15
N LYS A 215 -7.86 20.00 8.44
CA LYS A 215 -7.28 21.36 8.40
C LYS A 215 -7.36 22.15 9.71
N GLN A 216 -8.20 21.75 10.66
CA GLN A 216 -8.39 22.51 11.89
C GLN A 216 -7.29 22.19 12.89
N LEU A 217 -6.60 23.22 13.40
CA LEU A 217 -5.50 23.05 14.35
C LEU A 217 -5.88 22.22 15.59
N LYS A 218 -7.14 22.32 16.04
CA LYS A 218 -7.67 21.52 17.17
C LYS A 218 -7.64 20.00 16.95
N ASN A 219 -7.45 19.55 15.70
CA ASN A 219 -7.38 18.14 15.30
C ASN A 219 -5.95 17.71 14.94
N HIS A 220 -4.95 18.48 15.36
CA HIS A 220 -3.55 18.08 15.37
C HIS A 220 -3.10 17.97 16.82
N PHE A 221 -2.46 16.85 17.15
CA PHE A 221 -2.03 16.56 18.51
C PHE A 221 -0.51 16.58 18.56
N VAL A 222 0.06 17.30 19.53
CA VAL A 222 1.50 17.31 19.74
C VAL A 222 1.89 15.99 20.40
N LEU A 223 2.73 15.21 19.74
CA LEU A 223 3.34 14.02 20.35
C LEU A 223 4.51 14.44 21.26
N GLY A 224 5.31 15.42 20.81
CA GLY A 224 6.37 16.00 21.61
C GLY A 224 7.35 16.81 20.78
N PHE A 225 8.47 17.15 21.43
CA PHE A 225 9.55 17.93 20.82
C PHE A 225 10.87 17.17 20.93
N VAL A 226 11.59 17.08 19.81
CA VAL A 226 12.95 16.57 19.73
C VAL A 226 13.89 17.73 20.10
N PRO A 227 14.61 17.66 21.23
CA PRO A 227 15.50 18.73 21.66
C PRO A 227 16.66 18.91 20.68
N PHE A 228 17.29 20.08 20.70
CA PHE A 228 18.48 20.34 19.88
C PHE A 228 19.59 19.32 20.14
N GLY A 229 20.10 18.71 19.06
CA GLY A 229 21.09 17.64 19.11
C GLY A 229 20.53 16.26 19.48
N GLY A 230 19.21 16.13 19.69
CA GLY A 230 18.53 14.86 19.90
C GLY A 230 18.21 14.14 18.59
N SER A 231 18.07 12.81 18.66
CA SER A 231 17.69 11.97 17.52
C SER A 231 16.16 11.80 17.44
N PHE A 232 15.61 11.96 16.23
CA PHE A 232 14.20 11.66 15.97
C PHE A 232 13.91 10.17 16.18
N GLU A 233 14.83 9.29 15.78
CA GLU A 233 14.72 7.85 15.92
C GLU A 233 14.60 7.43 17.40
N GLU A 234 15.45 7.98 18.26
CA GLU A 234 15.39 7.75 19.70
C GLU A 234 14.07 8.28 20.29
N PHE A 235 13.63 9.46 19.85
CA PHE A 235 12.38 10.06 20.29
C PHE A 235 11.15 9.23 19.91
N ILE A 236 11.09 8.74 18.67
CA ILE A 236 9.88 8.08 18.13
C ILE A 236 9.79 6.60 18.50
N ALA A 237 10.91 5.97 18.86
CA ALA A 237 10.98 4.55 19.23
C ALA A 237 9.90 4.09 20.24
N PRO A 238 9.67 4.76 21.39
CA PRO A 238 8.63 4.34 22.32
C PRO A 238 7.22 4.44 21.72
N PHE A 239 6.94 5.49 20.94
CA PHE A 239 5.64 5.64 20.26
C PHE A 239 5.41 4.51 19.25
N VAL A 240 6.42 4.17 18.44
CA VAL A 240 6.32 3.06 17.47
C VAL A 240 6.09 1.73 18.19
N ALA A 241 6.72 1.50 19.34
CA ALA A 241 6.50 0.28 20.14
C ALA A 241 5.04 0.18 20.65
N GLU A 242 4.46 1.28 21.10
CA GLU A 242 3.05 1.33 21.48
C GLU A 242 2.11 1.16 20.28
N MET A 243 2.43 1.79 19.15
CA MET A 243 1.65 1.65 17.91
C MET A 243 1.61 0.19 17.44
N LYS A 244 2.73 -0.54 17.49
CA LYS A 244 2.75 -1.99 17.18
C LYS A 244 1.80 -2.80 18.07
N THR A 245 1.59 -2.37 19.32
CA THR A 245 0.61 -3.02 20.20
C THR A 245 -0.80 -2.68 19.76
N LEU A 246 -1.06 -1.40 19.45
CA LEU A 246 -2.37 -0.90 19.03
C LEU A 246 -2.79 -1.41 17.64
N GLU A 247 -1.83 -1.73 16.78
CA GLU A 247 -2.04 -2.37 15.48
C GLU A 247 -2.70 -3.75 15.62
N ASN A 248 -2.43 -4.48 16.70
CA ASN A 248 -3.08 -5.77 16.95
C ASN A 248 -4.49 -5.64 17.53
N GLY A 249 -4.92 -4.41 17.83
CA GLY A 249 -6.23 -4.12 18.40
C GLY A 249 -6.20 -4.14 19.92
N LYS A 250 -6.87 -3.16 20.53
CA LYS A 250 -7.07 -3.07 21.97
C LYS A 250 -8.53 -2.79 22.28
N ILE A 251 -9.07 -3.47 23.30
CA ILE A 251 -10.44 -3.19 23.76
C ILE A 251 -10.44 -1.82 24.45
N MET A 252 -11.31 -0.94 23.98
CA MET A 252 -11.50 0.40 24.51
C MET A 252 -12.99 0.70 24.67
N ASP A 253 -13.32 1.60 25.59
CA ASP A 253 -14.65 2.21 25.65
C ASP A 253 -14.72 3.34 24.63
N VAL A 254 -15.59 3.19 23.65
CA VAL A 254 -15.89 4.21 22.65
C VAL A 254 -17.33 4.64 22.87
N GLN A 255 -17.52 5.80 23.51
CA GLN A 255 -18.84 6.38 23.78
C GLN A 255 -19.80 5.43 24.52
N GLY A 256 -19.29 4.74 25.55
CA GLY A 256 -20.04 3.77 26.36
C GLY A 256 -20.16 2.38 25.72
N THR A 257 -19.53 2.15 24.55
CA THR A 257 -19.54 0.87 23.85
C THR A 257 -18.15 0.25 23.86
N LYS A 258 -18.03 -0.95 24.45
CA LYS A 258 -16.81 -1.76 24.34
C LYS A 258 -16.55 -2.11 22.88
N SER A 259 -15.43 -1.65 22.36
CA SER A 259 -15.05 -1.79 20.96
C SER A 259 -13.58 -2.21 20.87
N ILE A 260 -13.20 -2.89 19.80
CA ILE A 260 -11.78 -3.09 19.47
C ILE A 260 -11.32 -1.88 18.65
N VAL A 261 -10.32 -1.17 19.15
CA VAL A 261 -9.66 -0.10 18.41
C VAL A 261 -8.33 -0.62 17.89
N ILE A 262 -8.20 -0.61 16.57
CA ILE A 262 -6.97 -0.88 15.85
C ILE A 262 -6.46 0.46 15.34
N ALA A 263 -5.21 0.80 15.56
CA ALA A 263 -4.60 1.97 14.94
C ALA A 263 -3.22 1.62 14.40
N SER A 264 -2.85 2.24 13.30
CA SER A 264 -1.56 2.02 12.63
C SER A 264 -1.07 3.33 12.05
N LEU A 265 0.24 3.47 12.03
CA LEU A 265 0.95 4.59 11.42
C LEU A 265 1.13 4.26 9.93
N GLU A 266 0.62 5.10 9.05
CA GLU A 266 0.66 4.83 7.60
C GLU A 266 1.43 5.86 6.81
N ASP A 267 1.34 7.13 7.20
CA ASP A 267 2.05 8.21 6.52
C ASP A 267 2.86 9.03 7.54
N ILE A 268 4.03 9.44 7.08
CA ILE A 268 4.93 10.33 7.79
C ILE A 268 5.26 11.46 6.84
N THR A 269 4.67 12.61 7.10
CA THR A 269 4.97 13.84 6.39
C THR A 269 6.06 14.60 7.11
N ALA A 270 7.06 15.08 6.37
CA ALA A 270 8.07 15.97 6.92
C ALA A 270 8.39 17.11 5.96
N ASP A 271 8.92 18.21 6.50
CA ASP A 271 9.51 19.27 5.68
C ASP A 271 10.69 18.73 4.87
N LEU A 272 10.92 19.28 3.68
CA LEU A 272 11.82 18.67 2.68
C LEU A 272 13.23 18.30 3.24
N PRO A 273 13.92 19.16 4.01
CA PRO A 273 15.21 18.78 4.60
C PRO A 273 15.09 17.58 5.54
N GLN A 274 14.08 17.58 6.41
CA GLN A 274 13.83 16.53 7.39
C GLN A 274 13.38 15.24 6.72
N GLY A 275 12.54 15.35 5.69
CA GLY A 275 12.13 14.22 4.86
C GLY A 275 13.32 13.55 4.19
N ASN A 276 14.26 14.32 3.66
CA ASN A 276 15.50 13.79 3.10
C ASN A 276 16.33 13.04 4.14
N ASP A 277 16.45 13.59 5.35
CA ASP A 277 17.16 12.95 6.45
C ASP A 277 16.46 11.64 6.87
N LEU A 278 15.14 11.64 7.01
CA LEU A 278 14.32 10.47 7.35
C LEU A 278 14.44 9.34 6.32
N VAL A 279 14.58 9.66 5.03
CA VAL A 279 14.72 8.65 3.96
C VAL A 279 16.18 8.38 3.56
N GLY A 280 17.16 8.93 4.29
CA GLY A 280 18.59 8.73 4.05
C GLY A 280 19.13 9.36 2.76
N VAL A 281 18.44 10.36 2.20
CA VAL A 281 18.89 11.11 1.03
C VAL A 281 19.85 12.20 1.49
N LEU A 282 21.15 11.98 1.32
CA LEU A 282 22.20 12.96 1.64
C LEU A 282 21.91 14.33 0.99
N ALA A 283 21.84 15.38 1.82
CA ALA A 283 21.72 16.79 1.45
C ALA A 283 22.94 17.28 0.64
N LYS A 284 23.08 16.85 -0.62
CA LYS A 284 24.06 17.37 -1.59
C LYS A 284 23.44 17.78 -2.93
N ILE A 285 22.12 17.96 -2.99
CA ILE A 285 21.48 18.67 -4.10
C ILE A 285 21.07 20.05 -3.59
N THR A 286 21.98 20.98 -3.85
CA THR A 286 21.92 22.41 -3.63
C THR A 286 20.56 23.00 -4.01
N LYS A 287 20.09 23.93 -3.17
CA LYS A 287 19.19 25.06 -3.49
C LYS A 287 18.86 25.20 -4.99
N ALA A 288 17.82 24.52 -5.44
CA ALA A 288 17.18 24.80 -6.72
C ALA A 288 15.68 24.69 -6.49
N ASN A 289 15.00 25.81 -6.69
CA ASN A 289 13.55 25.95 -6.63
C ASN A 289 12.85 24.81 -7.37
N LEU A 290 12.19 23.92 -6.63
CA LEU A 290 11.23 22.97 -7.19
C LEU A 290 9.87 23.25 -6.55
N PRO A 291 8.83 23.54 -7.35
CA PRO A 291 7.52 23.90 -6.83
C PRO A 291 6.81 22.67 -6.25
N HIS A 292 6.27 22.84 -5.05
CA HIS A 292 5.14 22.16 -4.42
C HIS A 292 5.02 20.62 -4.49
N ARG A 293 4.99 20.04 -3.27
CA ARG A 293 4.36 18.77 -2.85
C ARG A 293 4.74 17.52 -3.65
N LYS A 294 5.73 16.79 -3.13
CA LYS A 294 5.79 15.33 -3.23
C LYS A 294 5.81 14.76 -1.82
N LEU A 295 4.69 14.13 -1.44
CA LEU A 295 4.62 13.19 -0.33
C LEU A 295 5.51 11.99 -0.72
N TYR A 296 6.52 11.69 0.10
CA TYR A 296 7.29 10.46 -0.03
C TYR A 296 6.56 9.38 0.78
N ASP A 297 6.00 8.40 0.09
CA ASP A 297 5.35 7.20 0.66
C ASP A 297 6.40 6.42 1.46
N VAL A 298 6.31 6.47 2.80
CA VAL A 298 7.24 5.82 3.75
C VAL A 298 6.99 4.32 3.79
N ARG A 299 7.31 3.63 2.69
CA ARG A 299 7.27 2.15 2.61
C ARG A 299 8.43 1.44 3.32
N GLN A 300 9.17 2.07 4.23
CA GLN A 300 10.40 1.46 4.77
C GLN A 300 10.67 1.60 6.27
N LEU A 301 9.71 2.04 7.09
CA LEU A 301 9.90 2.06 8.55
C LEU A 301 9.06 1.01 9.27
N THR A 302 9.17 -0.26 8.85
CA THR A 302 9.43 -1.40 9.76
C THR A 302 9.53 -2.72 8.96
N PHE A 303 10.74 -3.31 9.00
CA PHE A 303 11.14 -4.62 8.49
C PHE A 303 11.29 -4.81 6.97
N GLY A 304 12.55 -4.93 6.53
CA GLY A 304 12.93 -5.56 5.27
C GLY A 304 13.87 -4.72 4.41
N HIS A 305 15.18 -4.98 4.51
CA HIS A 305 16.14 -4.63 3.47
C HIS A 305 15.65 -5.14 2.10
N SER A 306 15.71 -4.30 1.07
CA SER A 306 16.29 -4.71 -0.21
C SER A 306 16.69 -3.49 -1.04
N ASP A 307 17.92 -3.55 -1.52
CA ASP A 307 18.64 -2.56 -2.30
C ASP A 307 18.07 -2.29 -3.70
N SER A 308 18.38 -1.08 -4.18
CA SER A 308 18.44 -0.64 -5.59
C SER A 308 17.09 -0.54 -6.33
N ILE A 309 16.81 0.51 -7.11
CA ILE A 309 17.49 0.88 -8.35
C ILE A 309 17.27 2.37 -8.65
N TYR A 310 18.36 3.10 -8.89
CA TYR A 310 18.43 4.13 -9.94
C TYR A 310 19.67 3.86 -10.79
N SER A 311 19.47 3.56 -12.07
CA SER A 311 20.47 3.87 -13.09
C SER A 311 19.78 4.36 -14.37
N LYS A 312 20.01 5.64 -14.66
CA LYS A 312 19.83 6.41 -15.90
C LYS A 312 18.43 6.47 -16.52
#